data_AF-A0A502T128-F1
#
_entry.id   AF-A0A502T128-F1
#
_cell.length_a   1.000
_cell.length_b   1.000
_cell.length_c   1.000
_cell.angle_alpha   90.00
_cell.angle_beta   90.00
_cell.angle_gamma   90.00
#
_symmetry.space_group_name_H-M   'P 1'
#
loop_
_entity.id
_entity.type
_entity.pdbx_description
1 polymer ?
#
loop_
_entity_poly.entity_id
_entity_poly.type
_entity_poly.pdbx_seq_one_letter_code
_entity_poly.pdbx_strand_id
1 'polypeptide(L)' 'MIKSTNPYAVRKDGKILDCASWQDGEEQVRLYKAEWVNFDLAHSTVSNERREQRRQSTIDAKTQA' A
#
# COMPACT_ATOMS: atom_id res chain seq x y z
N MET A 1 5.97 14.86 9.45
CA MET A 1 4.93 14.80 8.40
C MET A 1 3.96 13.68 8.75
N ILE A 2 2.78 14.03 9.26
CA ILE A 2 1.68 13.07 9.41
C ILE A 2 1.24 12.78 7.98
N LYS A 3 1.61 11.62 7.44
CA LYS A 3 1.08 11.18 6.13
C LYS A 3 -0.42 11.01 6.34
N SER A 4 -1.19 11.98 5.87
CA SER A 4 -2.64 11.89 5.81
C SER A 4 -2.96 10.57 5.11
N THR A 5 -3.44 9.61 5.90
CA THR A 5 -3.64 8.24 5.42
C THR A 5 -4.99 8.26 4.72
N ASN A 6 -4.94 8.04 3.40
CA ASN A 6 -6.08 8.23 2.54
C ASN A 6 -7.18 7.21 2.87
N PRO A 7 -8.38 7.65 3.32
CA PRO A 7 -9.46 6.74 3.69
C PRO A 7 -10.06 6.01 2.50
N TYR A 8 -9.71 6.42 1.27
CA TYR A 8 -10.27 5.87 0.04
C TYR A 8 -9.33 4.87 -0.64
N ALA A 9 -8.36 4.32 0.07
CA ALA A 9 -7.43 3.34 -0.49
C ALA A 9 -8.16 2.04 -0.88
N VAL A 10 -7.84 1.52 -2.07
CA VAL A 10 -8.36 0.27 -2.61
C VAL A 10 -7.21 -0.67 -2.98
N ARG A 11 -7.42 -1.99 -2.88
CA ARG A 11 -6.45 -3.00 -3.26
C ARG A 11 -6.84 -3.60 -4.59
N LYS A 12 -5.92 -3.60 -5.54
CA LYS A 12 -6.08 -4.19 -6.87
C LYS A 12 -4.86 -5.02 -7.19
N ASP A 13 -5.05 -6.28 -7.58
CA ASP A 13 -3.97 -7.19 -7.99
C ASP A 13 -2.80 -7.24 -6.99
N GLY A 14 -3.12 -7.20 -5.69
CA GLY A 14 -2.13 -7.22 -4.61
C GLY A 14 -1.43 -5.87 -4.33
N LYS A 15 -1.74 -4.81 -5.08
CA LYS A 15 -1.21 -3.45 -4.85
C LYS A 15 -2.26 -2.55 -4.24
N ILE A 16 -1.84 -1.66 -3.35
CA ILE A 16 -2.69 -0.60 -2.79
C ILE A 16 -2.63 0.62 -3.71
N LEU A 17 -3.80 1.10 -4.11
CA LEU A 17 -4.00 2.33 -4.87
C LEU A 17 -4.64 3.37 -3.95
N ASP A 18 -4.00 4.53 -3.85
CA ASP A 18 -4.53 5.67 -3.11
C ASP A 18 -5.45 6.50 -4.02
N CYS A 19 -6.77 6.43 -3.81
CA CYS A 19 -7.75 7.17 -4.60
C CYS A 19 -8.01 8.57 -4.01
N ALA A 20 -8.06 9.62 -4.83
CA ALA A 20 -8.22 10.99 -4.31
C ALA A 20 -9.59 11.23 -3.65
N SER A 21 -10.61 10.49 -4.10
CA SER A 21 -11.99 10.58 -3.62
C SER A 21 -12.63 9.21 -3.44
N TRP A 22 -13.79 9.20 -2.76
CA TRP A 22 -14.61 7.99 -2.65
C TRP A 22 -15.10 7.51 -4.01
N GLN A 23 -15.46 8.42 -4.92
CA GLN A 23 -15.93 8.08 -6.27
C GLN A 23 -14.84 7.35 -7.07
N ASP A 24 -13.60 7.82 -6.99
CA ASP A 24 -12.47 7.16 -7.65
C ASP A 24 -12.26 5.74 -7.10
N GLY A 25 -12.38 5.56 -5.78
CA GLY A 25 -12.28 4.25 -5.14
C GLY A 25 -13.45 3.33 -5.51
N GLU A 26 -14.67 3.86 -5.55
CA GLU A 26 -15.87 3.13 -5.97
C GLU A 26 -15.73 2.66 -7.42
N GLU A 27 -15.20 3.52 -8.31
CA GLU A 27 -14.94 3.14 -9.70
C GLU A 27 -13.94 1.99 -9.79
N GLN A 28 -12.84 2.03 -9.03
CA GLN A 28 -11.86 0.94 -8.95
C GLN A 28 -12.49 -0.38 -8.50
N VAL A 29 -13.34 -0.35 -7.48
CA VAL A 29 -14.03 -1.54 -6.98
C VAL A 29 -15.03 -2.07 -8.00
N ARG A 30 -15.84 -1.19 -8.58
CA ARG A 30 -16.94 -1.55 -9.49
C ARG A 30 -16.46 -2.02 -10.87
N LEU A 31 -15.49 -1.32 -11.46
CA LEU A 31 -15.05 -1.56 -12.84
C LEU A 31 -13.79 -2.41 -12.93
N TYR A 32 -12.91 -2.33 -11.94
CA TYR A 32 -11.56 -2.87 -12.03
C TYR A 32 -11.28 -3.99 -11.02
N LYS A 33 -12.33 -4.56 -10.41
CA LYS A 33 -12.27 -5.66 -9.43
C LYS A 33 -11.34 -5.35 -8.26
N ALA A 34 -11.22 -4.08 -7.87
CA ALA A 34 -10.51 -3.71 -6.66
C ALA A 34 -11.37 -4.03 -5.41
N GLU A 35 -10.73 -4.04 -4.25
CA GLU A 35 -11.38 -4.24 -2.95
C GLU A 35 -11.08 -3.06 -2.04
N TRP A 36 -12.07 -2.56 -1.30
CA TRP A 36 -11.82 -1.56 -0.27
C TRP A 36 -10.86 -2.10 0.78
N VAL A 37 -9.77 -1.37 1.04
CA VAL A 37 -8.81 -1.80 2.06
C VAL A 37 -9.25 -1.22 3.39
N ASN A 38 -9.43 -2.07 4.39
CA ASN A 38 -9.65 -1.58 5.75
C ASN A 38 -8.41 -0.81 6.20
N PHE A 39 -8.61 0.36 6.81
CA PHE A 39 -7.58 1.33 7.15
C PHE A 39 -6.38 0.71 7.88
N ASP A 40 -6.65 -0.19 8.84
CA ASP A 40 -5.61 -0.89 9.60
C ASP A 40 -4.80 -1.89 8.75
N LEU A 41 -5.44 -2.49 7.75
CA LEU A 41 -4.83 -3.48 6.86
C LEU A 41 -3.87 -2.82 5.85
N ALA A 42 -4.24 -1.64 5.34
CA ALA A 42 -3.38 -0.84 4.47
C ALA A 42 -2.09 -0.40 5.20
N HIS A 43 -2.22 0.02 6.46
CA HIS A 43 -1.08 0.43 7.28
C HIS A 43 -0.12 -0.75 7.58
N SER A 44 -0.66 -1.94 7.84
CA SER A 44 0.14 -3.15 8.07
C SER A 44 0.93 -3.56 6.83
N THR A 45 0.32 -3.48 5.65
CA THR A 45 0.95 -3.88 4.38
C THR A 45 2.11 -2.95 4.02
N VAL A 46 1.90 -1.63 4.05
CA VAL A 46 2.95 -0.64 3.76
C VAL A 46 4.09 -0.70 4.79
N SER A 47 3.77 -0.99 6.05
CA SER A 47 4.80 -1.18 7.08
C SER A 47 5.64 -2.43 6.84
N ASN A 48 5.04 -3.52 6.37
CA ASN A 48 5.75 -4.75 6.01
C ASN A 48 6.63 -4.58 4.77
N GLU A 49 6.13 -3.95 3.70
CA GLU A 49 6.94 -3.68 2.49
C GLU A 49 8.18 -2.82 2.80
N ARG A 50 8.03 -1.77 3.63
CA ARG A 50 9.17 -0.96 4.08
C ARG A 50 10.15 -1.74 4.95
N ARG A 51 9.68 -2.73 5.70
CA ARG A 51 10.53 -3.59 6.52
C ARG A 51 11.34 -4.56 5.66
N GLU A 52 10.74 -5.11 4.62
CA GLU A 52 11.44 -5.96 3.64
C GLU A 52 12.49 -5.19 2.86
N GLN A 53 12.19 -3.98 2.40
CA GLN A 53 13.19 -3.14 1.73
C GLN A 53 14.42 -2.87 2.61
N ARG A 54 14.22 -2.57 3.91
CA ARG A 54 15.36 -2.38 4.83
C ARG A 54 16.18 -3.65 5.02
N ARG A 55 15.54 -4.82 5.08
CA ARG A 55 16.24 -6.10 5.19
C ARG A 55 17.07 -6.36 3.94
N GLN A 56 16.51 -6.14 2.76
CA GLN A 56 17.21 -6.33 1.49
C GLN A 56 18.44 -5.42 1.39
N SER A 57 18.30 -4.11 1.68
CA SER A 57 19.44 -3.18 1.69
C SER A 57 20.54 -3.58 2.69
N THR A 58 20.17 -4.18 3.83
CA THR A 58 21.15 -4.65 4.82
C THR A 58 21.90 -5.90 4.35
N ILE A 59 21.23 -6.78 3.59
CA ILE A 59 21.83 -7.99 3.01
C ILE A 59 22.79 -7.60 1.87
N ASP A 60 22.39 -6.67 1.00
CA ASP A 60 23.24 -6.18 -0.09
C ASP A 60 24.49 -5.47 0.46
N ALA A 61 24.34 -4.66 1.52
CA ALA A 61 25.46 -3.99 2.18
C ALA A 61 26.47 -4.96 2.83
N LYS A 62 26.02 -6.15 3.25
CA LYS A 62 26.91 -7.21 3.78
C LYS A 62 27.55 -8.06 2.69
N THR A 63 26.93 -8.14 1.51
CA THR A 63 27.44 -8.93 0.37
C THR A 63 28.53 -8.18 -0.40
N GLN A 64 28.55 -6.84 -0.30
CA GLN A 64 29.58 -5.98 -0.89
C GLN A 64 30.77 -5.65 0.03
N ALA A 65 30.81 -6.21 1.25
CA ALA A 65 31.93 -6.06 2.20
C ALA A 65 32.83 -7.31 2.20
#